data_AF-A0A920A9E9-F1
#
_entry.id   AF-A0A920A9E9-F1
#
_cell.length_a   1.000
_cell.length_b   1.000
_cell.length_c   1.000
_cell.angle_alpha   90.00
_cell.angle_beta   90.00
_cell.angle_gamma   90.00
#
_symmetry.space_group_name_H-M   'P 1'
#
loop_
_entity.id
_entity.type
_entity.pdbx_description
1 polymer ?
#
loop_
_entity_poly.entity_id
_entity_poly.type
_entity_poly.pdbx_seq_one_letter_code
_entity_poly.pdbx_strand_id
1 'polypeptide(L)' 'MVKNARGTTRLLERTHRFAGFRVLKAPDVPSVLIELGFLTNRSDEKQLLSAGWRRKIAKSLVKSVNGFFSSSQQARMTQ' A
#
# COMPACT_ATOMS: atom_id res chain seq x y z
N MET A 1 6.01 0.82 0.05
CA MET A 1 4.82 0.44 -0.74
C MET A 1 4.95 0.79 -2.22
N VAL A 2 4.95 2.06 -2.62
CA VAL A 2 4.91 2.49 -4.03
C VAL A 2 5.93 1.76 -4.93
N LYS A 3 7.17 1.59 -4.46
CA LYS A 3 8.23 0.87 -5.20
C LYS A 3 7.86 -0.58 -5.53
N ASN A 4 7.23 -1.30 -4.60
CA ASN A 4 6.83 -2.70 -4.80
C ASN A 4 5.53 -2.83 -5.62
N ALA A 5 4.71 -1.78 -5.64
CA ALA A 5 3.44 -1.77 -6.37
C ALA A 5 3.65 -1.42 -7.86
N ARG A 6 4.67 -0.61 -8.18
CA ARG A 6 5.09 -0.35 -9.57
C ARG A 6 5.46 -1.68 -10.24
N GLY A 7 4.80 -2.00 -11.35
CA GLY A 7 4.95 -3.26 -12.08
C GLY A 7 4.00 -4.39 -11.65
N THR A 8 3.29 -4.25 -10.52
CA THR A 8 2.24 -5.20 -10.11
C THR A 8 0.85 -4.74 -10.56
N THR A 9 0.59 -3.43 -10.48
CA THR A 9 -0.65 -2.80 -10.94
C THR A 9 -0.37 -1.39 -11.46
N ARG A 10 -1.34 -0.82 -12.19
CA ARG A 10 -1.31 0.59 -12.57
C ARG A 10 -1.45 1.45 -11.31
N LEU A 11 -0.60 2.46 -11.19
CA LEU A 11 -0.65 3.43 -10.10
C LEU A 11 -1.11 4.79 -10.64
N LEU A 12 -1.83 5.54 -9.81
CA LEU A 12 -2.13 6.94 -10.09
C LEU A 12 -0.84 7.77 -10.04
N GLU A 13 -0.79 8.88 -10.78
CA GLU A 13 0.41 9.70 -10.89
C GLU A 13 0.86 10.27 -9.52
N ARG A 14 -0.09 10.71 -8.70
CA ARG A 14 0.14 11.20 -7.32
C ARG A 14 -0.11 10.10 -6.29
N THR A 15 0.76 9.09 -6.27
CA THR A 15 0.62 7.90 -5.41
C THR A 15 0.70 8.17 -3.90
N HIS A 16 1.46 9.17 -3.46
CA HIS A 16 1.56 9.53 -2.04
C HIS A 16 0.67 10.74 -1.76
N ARG A 17 -0.32 10.56 -0.88
CA ARG A 17 -1.34 11.56 -0.57
C ARG A 17 -1.52 11.66 0.93
N PHE A 18 -1.82 12.87 1.39
CA PHE A 18 -2.18 13.14 2.78
C PHE A 18 -3.66 13.52 2.82
N ALA A 19 -4.37 13.01 3.82
CA ALA A 19 -5.79 13.31 4.04
C ALA A 19 -6.11 13.15 5.53
N GLY A 20 -7.05 13.94 6.03
CA GLY A 20 -7.45 13.97 7.44
C GLY A 20 -8.34 12.81 7.90
N PHE A 21 -8.18 11.61 7.31
CA PHE A 21 -9.03 10.46 7.62
C PHE A 21 -8.84 10.01 9.07
N ARG A 22 -9.94 9.81 9.80
CA ARG A 22 -9.91 9.38 11.20
C ARG A 22 -9.11 8.10 11.43
N VAL A 23 -9.22 7.15 10.50
CA VAL A 23 -8.51 5.86 10.54
C VAL A 23 -6.98 5.99 10.46
N LEU A 24 -6.46 7.17 10.11
CA LEU A 24 -5.01 7.44 10.01
C LEU A 24 -4.45 8.24 11.20
N LYS A 25 -5.28 8.58 12.19
CA LYS A 25 -4.90 9.51 13.28
C LYS A 25 -4.40 8.84 14.56
N ALA A 26 -4.02 7.55 14.52
CA ALA A 26 -3.42 6.92 15.69
C ALA A 26 -2.06 7.58 16.01
N PRO A 27 -1.84 8.10 17.23
CA PRO A 27 -0.64 8.88 17.57
C PRO A 27 0.61 8.02 17.73
N ASP A 28 0.44 6.75 18.07
CA ASP A 28 1.47 5.78 18.44
C ASP A 28 1.66 4.66 17.42
N VAL A 29 0.75 4.55 16.44
CA VAL A 29 0.77 3.49 15.42
C VAL A 29 0.94 4.08 14.01
N PRO A 30 2.02 3.76 13.29
CA PRO A 30 2.18 4.14 11.89
C PRO A 30 1.01 3.62 11.04
N SER A 31 0.26 4.53 10.43
CA SER A 31 -0.99 4.21 9.73
C SER A 31 -0.96 4.68 8.29
N VAL A 32 -1.45 3.84 7.35
CA VAL A 32 -1.61 4.18 5.93
C VAL A 32 -2.93 3.64 5.38
N LEU A 33 -3.56 4.39 4.48
CA LEU A 33 -4.72 3.96 3.72
C LEU A 33 -4.28 3.67 2.28
N ILE A 34 -4.74 2.55 1.73
CA ILE A 34 -4.36 2.11 0.39
C ILE A 34 -5.62 1.98 -0.46
N GLU A 35 -5.73 2.84 -1.47
CA GLU A 35 -6.77 2.77 -2.49
C GLU A 35 -6.27 1.85 -3.62
N LEU A 36 -6.98 0.74 -3.87
CA LEU A 36 -6.57 -0.29 -4.83
C LEU A 36 -7.14 -0.12 -6.24
N GLY A 37 -8.18 0.69 -6.39
CA GLY A 37 -8.89 0.95 -7.65
C GLY A 37 -10.29 1.52 -7.40
N PHE A 38 -11.00 1.88 -8.46
CA PHE A 38 -12.36 2.43 -8.37
C PHE A 38 -13.41 1.41 -8.82
N LEU A 39 -14.42 1.13 -7.99
CA LEU A 39 -15.53 0.26 -8.39
C LEU A 39 -16.33 0.80 -9.58
N THR A 40 -16.36 2.13 -9.77
CA THR A 40 -16.99 2.78 -10.93
C THR A 40 -16.21 2.56 -12.22
N ASN A 41 -14.95 2.14 -12.15
CA ASN A 41 -14.14 1.80 -13.32
C ASN A 41 -14.22 0.29 -13.58
N ARG A 42 -14.84 -0.11 -14.69
CA ARG A 42 -15.03 -1.52 -15.06
C ARG A 42 -13.73 -2.34 -15.13
N SER A 43 -12.60 -1.72 -15.45
CA SER A 43 -11.30 -2.41 -15.51
C SER A 43 -10.74 -2.66 -14.10
N ASP A 44 -10.89 -1.71 -13.19
CA ASP A 44 -10.47 -1.86 -11.80
C ASP A 44 -11.38 -2.84 -11.06
N GLU A 45 -12.69 -2.77 -11.26
CA GLU A 45 -13.67 -3.70 -10.69
C GLU A 45 -13.32 -5.17 -11.05
N LYS A 46 -13.04 -5.45 -12.33
CA LYS A 46 -12.59 -6.79 -12.78
C LYS A 46 -11.31 -7.25 -12.08
N GLN A 47 -10.35 -6.34 -11.87
CA GLN A 47 -9.12 -6.65 -11.15
C GLN A 47 -9.38 -6.92 -9.66
N LEU A 48 -10.23 -6.12 -9.02
CA LEU A 48 -10.64 -6.29 -7.63
C LEU A 48 -11.36 -7.63 -7.41
N LEU A 49 -12.14 -8.10 -8.38
CA LEU A 49 -12.81 -9.41 -8.37
C LEU A 49 -11.87 -10.58 -8.74
N SER A 50 -10.71 -10.34 -9.33
CA SER A 50 -9.74 -11.38 -9.68
C SER A 50 -8.91 -11.85 -8.49
N ALA A 51 -9.05 -13.14 -8.13
CA ALA A 51 -8.25 -13.76 -7.07
C ALA A 51 -6.74 -13.73 -7.38
N GLY A 52 -6.37 -13.88 -8.65
CA GLY A 52 -4.97 -13.82 -9.08
C GLY A 52 -4.37 -12.43 -8.87
N TRP A 53 -5.12 -11.38 -9.23
CA TRP A 53 -4.69 -10.01 -9.02
C TRP A 53 -4.60 -9.65 -7.53
N ARG A 54 -5.61 -10.00 -6.74
CA ARG A 54 -5.59 -9.80 -5.27
C ARG A 54 -4.38 -10.46 -4.61
N ARG A 55 -4.02 -11.68 -5.02
CA ARG A 55 -2.81 -12.36 -4.52
C ARG A 55 -1.52 -11.61 -4.85
N LYS A 56 -1.40 -11.03 -6.05
CA LYS A 56 -0.23 -10.24 -6.44
C LYS A 56 -0.09 -8.98 -5.58
N ILE A 57 -1.19 -8.26 -5.37
CA ILE A 57 -1.22 -7.08 -4.50
C ILE A 57 -0.89 -7.42 -3.05
N ALA A 58 -1.48 -8.49 -2.50
CA ALA A 58 -1.20 -8.94 -1.13
C ALA A 58 0.30 -9.24 -0.93
N LYS A 59 0.95 -9.91 -1.89
CA LYS A 59 2.41 -10.14 -1.84
C LYS A 59 3.21 -8.83 -1.82
N SER A 60 2.81 -7.86 -2.64
CA SER A 60 3.46 -6.54 -2.70
C SER A 60 3.28 -5.75 -1.38
N LEU A 61 2.11 -5.85 -0.76
CA LEU A 61 1.82 -5.27 0.56
C LEU A 61 2.72 -5.87 1.65
N VAL A 62 2.77 -7.21 1.74
CA VAL A 62 3.62 -7.91 2.72
C VAL A 62 5.08 -7.51 2.57
N LYS A 63 5.61 -7.51 1.34
CA LYS A 63 7.00 -7.07 1.06
C LYS A 63 7.24 -5.63 1.51
N SER A 64 6.24 -4.76 1.36
CA SER A 64 6.35 -3.35 1.74
C SER A 64 6.34 -3.14 3.25
N VAL A 65 5.48 -3.85 3.97
CA VAL A 65 5.41 -3.81 5.44
C VAL A 65 6.69 -4.35 6.04
N ASN A 66 7.17 -5.50 5.56
CA ASN A 66 8.44 -6.08 6.02
C ASN A 66 9.61 -5.11 5.78
N GLY A 67 9.70 -4.51 4.58
CA GLY A 67 10.74 -3.54 4.28
C GLY A 67 10.71 -2.29 5.19
N PHE A 68 9.52 -1.82 5.57
CA PHE A 68 9.39 -0.74 6.55
C PHE A 68 10.01 -1.14 7.88
N PHE A 69 9.59 -2.26 8.48
CA PHE A 69 10.11 -2.69 9.77
C PHE A 69 11.60 -3.04 9.77
N SER A 70 12.13 -3.64 8.70
CA SER A 70 13.57 -3.89 8.58
C SER A 70 14.38 -2.58 8.57
N SER A 71 13.89 -1.55 7.88
CA SER A 71 14.54 -0.23 7.89
C SER A 71 14.42 0.48 9.24
N SER A 72 13.27 0.36 9.92
CA SER A 72 13.04 0.95 11.23
C SER A 72 13.87 0.28 12.33
N GLN A 73 14.10 -1.03 12.24
CA GLN A 73 15.01 -1.75 13.14
C GLN A 73 16.45 -1.28 12.95
N GLN A 74 16.92 -1.14 11.71
CA GLN A 74 18.26 -0.61 11.42
C GLN A 74 18.46 0.79 12.02
N ALA A 75 17.49 1.70 11.83
CA ALA A 75 17.54 3.05 12.38
C ALA A 75 17.56 3.11 13.92
N ARG A 76 17.09 2.07 14.60
CA ARG A 76 17.15 1.93 16.07
C ARG A 76 18.44 1.26 16.57
N MET A 77 19.17 0.54 15.72
CA MET A 77 20.42 -0.13 16.08
C MET A 77 21.67 0.73 15.82
N THR A 78 21.55 1.78 15.00
CA THR A 78 22.62 2.77 14.74
C THR A 78 22.51 4.04 15.59
N GLN A 79 21.65 4.04 16.61
CA GLN A 79 21.59 5.04 17.68
C GLN A 79 22.03 4.38 18.99
#